data_AF-A0A3N5LJA3-F1
#
_entry.id   AF-A0A3N5LJA3-F1
#
_cell.length_a   1.000
_cell.length_b   1.000
_cell.length_c   1.000
_cell.angle_alpha   90.00
_cell.angle_beta   90.00
_cell.angle_gamma   90.00
#
_symmetry.space_group_name_H-M   'P 1'
#
loop_
_entity.id
_entity.type
_entity.pdbx_description
1 polymer ?
#
loop_
_entity_poly.entity_id
_entity_poly.type
_entity_poly.pdbx_seq_one_letter_code
_entity_poly.pdbx_strand_id
1 'polypeptide(L)'
;MFERFTDRARRVVVLAQEEARLLNHNYIGTEHILLGLIREGEGVAAQVLQKLGAELHKVRQTVIQLLSGVQGEEGAAPSGHPGSGGRSETSTSGSTVLDQFGRNLTQLARERKLDPVIGRENEIE
;
A
#
# COMPACT_ATOMS: atom_id res chain seq x y z
N MET A 1 22.94 -12.15 1.40
CA MET A 1 22.61 -10.70 1.27
C MET A 1 22.86 -9.91 2.56
N PHE A 2 22.54 -10.44 3.76
CA PHE A 2 22.72 -9.72 5.04
C PHE A 2 24.04 -9.99 5.80
N GLU A 3 25.08 -10.46 5.11
CA GLU A 3 26.36 -10.84 5.74
C GLU A 3 27.17 -9.63 6.25
N ARG A 4 26.87 -8.42 5.77
CA ARG A 4 27.54 -7.18 6.17
C ARG A 4 26.83 -6.41 7.30
N PHE A 5 25.69 -6.91 7.77
CA PHE A 5 24.94 -6.27 8.86
C PHE A 5 25.24 -6.92 10.19
N THR A 6 25.18 -6.11 11.25
CA THR A 6 25.08 -6.66 12.61
C THR A 6 23.79 -7.48 12.72
N ASP A 7 23.77 -8.46 13.62
CA ASP A 7 22.57 -9.29 13.80
C ASP A 7 21.33 -8.46 14.17
N ARG A 8 21.54 -7.37 14.90
CA ARG A 8 20.50 -6.37 15.20
C ARG A 8 20.01 -5.64 13.96
N ALA A 9 20.91 -5.15 13.11
CA ALA A 9 20.50 -4.49 11.86
C ALA A 9 19.76 -5.46 10.92
N ARG A 10 20.15 -6.73 10.87
CA ARG A 10 19.39 -7.76 10.13
C ARG A 10 17.96 -7.92 10.70
N ARG A 11 17.82 -7.97 12.02
CA ARG A 11 16.51 -8.03 12.69
C ARG A 11 15.63 -6.82 12.36
N VAL A 12 16.20 -5.62 12.35
CA VAL A 12 15.49 -4.38 11.97
C VAL A 12 14.91 -4.47 10.56
N VAL A 13 15.66 -4.98 9.59
CA VAL A 13 15.17 -5.13 8.21
C VAL A 13 14.00 -6.11 8.13
N VAL A 14 14.05 -7.22 8.88
CA VAL A 14 12.94 -8.18 8.96
C VAL A 14 11.71 -7.52 9.58
N LEU A 15 11.89 -6.79 10.68
CA LEU A 15 10.80 -6.05 11.32
C LEU A 15 10.20 -4.99 10.40
N ALA A 16 11.03 -4.27 9.63
CA ALA A 16 10.55 -3.29 8.66
C ALA A 16 9.72 -3.94 7.54
N GLN A 17 10.13 -5.12 7.06
CA GLN A 17 9.35 -5.88 6.08
C GLN A 17 7.99 -6.32 6.66
N GLU A 18 7.94 -6.74 7.93
CA GLU A 18 6.68 -7.05 8.61
C GLU A 18 5.78 -5.82 8.72
N GLU A 19 6.31 -4.66 9.10
CA GLU A 19 5.54 -3.40 9.19
C GLU A 19 4.98 -2.98 7.83
N ALA A 20 5.77 -3.08 6.75
CA ALA A 20 5.29 -2.79 5.39
C ALA A 20 4.12 -3.71 4.99
N ARG A 21 4.22 -5.00 5.32
CA ARG A 21 3.15 -5.97 5.06
C ARG A 21 1.90 -5.69 5.88
N LEU A 22 2.04 -5.31 7.15
CA LEU A 22 0.91 -4.94 8.02
C LEU A 22 0.18 -3.69 7.53
N LEU A 23 0.91 -2.76 6.91
CA LEU A 23 0.36 -1.54 6.32
C LEU A 23 -0.13 -1.74 4.87
N ASN A 24 -0.03 -2.95 4.32
CA ASN A 24 -0.34 -3.28 2.92
C ASN A 24 0.45 -2.43 1.89
N HIS A 25 1.69 -2.05 2.24
CA HIS A 25 2.59 -1.36 1.33
C HIS A 25 3.38 -2.38 0.49
N ASN A 26 3.45 -2.16 -0.82
CA ASN A 26 4.11 -3.07 -1.77
C ASN A 26 5.64 -2.93 -1.80
N TYR A 27 6.19 -1.93 -1.10
CA TYR A 27 7.62 -1.67 -1.01
C TYR A 27 8.02 -1.24 0.41
N ILE A 28 9.30 -1.40 0.72
CA ILE A 28 9.87 -0.98 2.00
C ILE A 28 10.43 0.43 1.86
N GLY A 29 9.65 1.44 2.27
CA GLY A 29 10.10 2.82 2.46
C GLY A 29 10.85 3.07 3.77
N THR A 30 11.34 4.31 3.93
CA THR A 30 12.10 4.77 5.12
C THR A 30 11.31 4.70 6.43
N GLU A 31 10.00 4.89 6.34
CA GLU A 31 9.03 4.80 7.41
C GLU A 31 9.02 3.39 8.03
N HIS A 32 9.11 2.35 7.23
CA HIS A 32 9.13 0.98 7.71
C HIS A 32 10.44 0.65 8.41
N ILE A 33 11.57 1.19 7.90
CA ILE A 33 12.86 1.06 8.56
C ILE A 33 12.83 1.73 9.94
N LEU A 34 12.25 2.93 10.03
CA LEU A 34 12.08 3.64 11.30
C LEU A 34 11.19 2.86 12.27
N LEU A 35 10.07 2.32 11.80
CA LEU A 35 9.18 1.46 12.59
C LEU A 35 9.90 0.19 13.07
N GLY A 36 10.72 -0.42 12.21
CA GLY A 36 11.55 -1.57 12.55
C GLY A 36 12.60 -1.26 13.63
N LEU A 37 13.23 -0.07 13.57
CA LEU A 37 14.17 0.40 14.60
C LEU A 37 13.47 0.63 15.95
N ILE A 38 12.28 1.25 15.93
CA ILE A 38 11.47 1.48 17.13
C ILE A 38 11.04 0.16 17.76
N ARG A 39 10.63 -0.81 16.94
CA ARG A 39 10.18 -2.13 17.38
C ARG A 39 11.31 -3.03 17.90
N GLU A 40 12.53 -2.86 17.40
CA GLU A 40 13.71 -3.54 17.95
C GLU A 40 14.08 -3.01 19.35
N GLY A 41 13.93 -1.71 19.60
CA GLY A 41 13.85 -1.08 20.93
C GLY A 41 15.12 -1.08 21.80
N GLU A 42 16.05 -1.99 21.56
CA GLU A 42 17.25 -2.20 22.39
C GLU A 42 18.55 -1.73 21.72
N GLY A 43 18.48 -1.30 20.46
CA GLY A 43 19.59 -0.83 19.65
C GLY A 43 20.08 0.59 19.97
N VAL A 44 21.23 0.94 19.39
CA VAL A 44 21.81 2.28 19.47
C VAL A 44 20.83 3.34 18.96
N ALA A 45 20.04 3.03 17.92
CA ALA A 45 19.04 3.94 17.38
C ALA A 45 17.97 4.31 18.42
N ALA A 46 17.44 3.33 19.16
CA ALA A 46 16.46 3.57 20.22
C ALA A 46 17.04 4.45 21.34
N GLN A 47 18.28 4.20 21.73
CA GLN A 47 18.99 5.02 22.73
C GLN A 47 19.21 6.45 22.24
N VAL A 48 19.59 6.64 20.98
CA VAL A 48 19.79 7.98 20.39
C VAL A 48 18.47 8.74 20.35
N LEU A 49 17.38 8.11 19.91
CA LEU A 49 16.04 8.73 19.91
C LEU A 49 15.63 9.17 21.31
N GLN A 50 15.80 8.30 22.32
CA GLN A 50 15.49 8.64 23.71
C GLN A 50 16.36 9.78 24.24
N LYS A 51 17.67 9.79 23.94
CA LYS A 51 18.59 10.89 24.33
C LYS A 51 18.23 12.23 23.69
N LEU A 52 17.63 12.21 22.50
CA LEU A 52 17.10 13.39 21.83
C LEU A 52 15.71 13.82 22.34
N GLY A 53 15.17 13.14 23.37
CA GLY A 53 13.87 13.44 23.95
C GLY A 53 12.68 12.86 23.19
N ALA A 54 12.92 11.95 22.23
CA ALA A 54 11.86 11.30 21.49
C ALA A 54 11.35 10.05 22.23
N GLU A 55 10.05 10.01 22.52
CA GLU A 55 9.39 8.84 23.07
C GLU A 55 9.00 7.88 21.94
N LEU A 56 9.55 6.67 21.97
CA LEU A 56 9.40 5.66 20.91
C LEU A 56 7.93 5.40 20.52
N HIS A 57 7.04 5.33 21.50
CA HIS A 57 5.60 5.16 21.27
C HIS A 57 4.97 6.33 20.51
N LYS A 58 5.32 7.58 20.88
CA LYS A 58 4.83 8.77 20.19
C LYS A 58 5.32 8.84 18.75
N VAL A 59 6.60 8.54 18.52
CA VAL A 59 7.17 8.52 17.16
C VAL A 59 6.41 7.52 16.27
N ARG A 60 6.15 6.30 16.77
CA ARG A 60 5.36 5.31 16.04
C ARG A 60 3.96 5.81 15.68
N GLN A 61 3.25 6.43 16.63
CA GLN A 61 1.93 6.99 16.39
C GLN A 61 1.95 8.09 15.33
N THR A 62 2.92 9.01 15.41
CA THR A 62 3.08 10.09 14.42
C THR A 62 3.34 9.53 13.02
N VAL A 63 4.20 8.53 12.88
CA VAL A 63 4.49 7.89 11.58
C VAL A 63 3.22 7.25 11.00
N ILE A 64 2.49 6.47 11.79
CA ILE A 64 1.24 5.82 11.33
C ILE A 64 0.22 6.87 10.90
N GLN A 65 0.06 7.95 11.68
CA GLN A 65 -0.88 9.02 11.37
C GLN A 65 -0.53 9.74 10.05
N LEU A 66 0.76 9.99 9.79
CA LEU A 66 1.21 10.58 8.53
C LEU A 66 0.93 9.65 7.35
N LEU A 67 1.16 8.34 7.49
CA LEU A 67 0.90 7.39 6.41
C LEU A 67 -0.59 7.26 6.09
N SER A 68 -1.47 7.25 7.09
CA SER A 68 -2.92 7.24 6.87
C SER A 68 -3.44 8.48 6.13
N GLY A 69 -2.75 9.62 6.23
CA GLY A 69 -3.09 10.83 5.48
C GLY A 69 -2.59 10.84 4.03
N VAL A 70 -1.61 10.01 3.69
CA VAL A 70 -0.92 10.01 2.37
C VAL A 70 -1.47 8.94 1.42
N GLN A 71 -2.26 7.98 1.91
CA GLN A 71 -2.84 6.89 1.10
C GLN A 71 -3.79 7.32 -0.04
N GLY A 72 -4.01 8.62 -0.25
CA GLY A 72 -4.81 9.16 -1.36
C GLY A 72 -4.05 9.38 -2.68
N GLU A 73 -2.72 9.42 -2.71
CA GLU A 73 -1.99 10.02 -3.85
C GLU A 73 -0.97 9.09 -4.56
N GLU A 74 -0.74 7.86 -4.10
CA GLU A 74 0.28 6.97 -4.69
C GLU A 74 -0.35 5.70 -5.27
N GLY A 75 -0.98 5.85 -6.44
CA GLY A 75 -1.52 4.74 -7.22
C GLY A 75 -2.08 5.08 -8.60
N ALA A 76 -2.27 6.36 -8.93
CA ALA A 76 -2.76 6.79 -10.23
C ALA A 76 -1.60 7.30 -11.11
N ALA A 77 -1.03 6.43 -11.94
CA ALA A 77 -0.15 6.86 -13.02
C ALA A 77 -0.90 7.82 -13.98
N PRO A 78 -0.35 8.99 -14.33
CA PRO A 78 -0.99 9.93 -15.24
C PRO A 78 -0.68 9.52 -16.68
N SER A 79 -1.65 8.88 -17.34
CA SER A 79 -1.67 8.79 -18.81
C SER A 79 -2.92 9.50 -19.32
N GLY A 80 -2.76 10.81 -19.56
CA GLY A 80 -3.78 11.62 -20.21
C GLY A 80 -3.95 11.20 -21.67
N HIS A 81 -5.19 11.16 -22.14
CA HIS A 81 -5.65 11.56 -23.48
C HIS A 81 -7.12 12.01 -23.33
N PRO A 82 -7.52 13.16 -23.91
CA PRO A 82 -8.87 13.70 -23.80
C PRO A 82 -9.79 13.09 -24.87
N GLY A 83 -11.04 12.79 -24.51
CA GLY A 83 -11.98 12.15 -25.45
C GLY A 83 -13.42 12.16 -24.96
N SER A 84 -14.09 13.29 -25.21
CA SER A 84 -15.52 13.47 -25.46
C SER A 84 -16.48 12.26 -25.37
N GLY A 85 -17.51 12.43 -24.55
CA GLY A 85 -18.90 12.19 -24.98
C GLY A 85 -19.61 10.96 -24.42
N GLY A 86 -20.80 11.20 -23.84
CA GLY A 86 -21.86 10.19 -23.76
C GLY A 86 -22.30 9.79 -22.36
N ARG A 87 -23.33 10.47 -21.87
CA ARG A 87 -24.19 10.05 -20.75
C ARG A 87 -24.76 8.65 -21.00
N SER A 88 -24.82 7.82 -19.96
CA SER A 88 -26.09 7.17 -19.58
C SER A 88 -26.00 6.57 -18.19
N GLU A 89 -26.93 7.00 -17.35
CA GLU A 89 -27.24 6.44 -16.05
C GLU A 89 -27.78 5.01 -16.22
N THR A 90 -27.30 4.08 -15.41
CA THR A 90 -28.13 2.98 -14.93
C THR A 90 -27.68 2.65 -13.51
N SER A 91 -28.35 3.32 -12.58
CA SER A 91 -28.46 2.93 -11.18
C SER A 91 -29.19 1.59 -11.11
N THR A 92 -28.49 0.53 -10.75
CA THR A 92 -29.11 -0.71 -10.30
C THR A 92 -28.49 -1.10 -8.97
N SER A 93 -29.32 -0.98 -7.95
CA SER A 93 -29.16 -1.38 -6.56
C SER A 93 -28.24 -2.59 -6.41
N GLY A 94 -27.03 -2.37 -5.87
CA GLY A 94 -26.09 -3.43 -5.54
C GLY A 94 -26.62 -4.23 -4.35
N SER A 95 -26.82 -5.53 -4.54
CA SER A 95 -27.09 -6.41 -3.40
C SER A 95 -25.79 -6.61 -2.61
N THR A 96 -25.87 -6.51 -1.28
CA THR A 96 -24.71 -6.67 -0.38
C THR A 96 -24.01 -8.02 -0.55
N VAL A 97 -24.74 -9.05 -0.98
CA VAL A 97 -24.20 -10.38 -1.27
C VAL A 97 -23.33 -10.39 -2.52
N LEU A 98 -23.71 -9.66 -3.58
CA LEU A 98 -22.91 -9.57 -4.81
C LEU A 98 -21.61 -8.79 -4.58
N ASP A 99 -21.64 -7.75 -3.76
CA ASP A 99 -20.43 -6.99 -3.42
C ASP A 99 -19.49 -7.79 -2.50
N GLN A 100 -20.03 -8.67 -1.66
CA GLN A 100 -19.25 -9.48 -0.74
C GLN A 100 -18.60 -10.72 -1.39
N PHE A 101 -19.28 -11.35 -2.36
CA PHE A 101 -18.82 -12.62 -2.96
C PHE A 101 -18.59 -12.56 -4.47
N GLY A 102 -19.07 -11.52 -5.15
CA GLY A 102 -18.90 -11.32 -6.59
C GLY A 102 -17.69 -10.43 -6.88
N ARG A 103 -17.14 -10.58 -8.10
CA ARG A 103 -16.14 -9.66 -8.65
C ARG A 103 -16.76 -8.94 -9.84
N ASN A 104 -16.90 -7.61 -9.75
CA ASN A 104 -17.54 -6.82 -10.79
C ASN A 104 -16.59 -6.60 -11.99
N LEU A 105 -16.72 -7.43 -13.02
CA LEU A 105 -15.87 -7.36 -14.23
C LEU A 105 -16.10 -6.07 -15.04
N THR A 106 -17.33 -5.56 -15.09
CA THR A 106 -17.66 -4.31 -15.81
C THR A 106 -16.98 -3.10 -15.18
N GLN A 107 -16.91 -3.06 -13.85
CA GLN A 107 -16.16 -2.02 -13.13
C GLN A 107 -14.65 -2.13 -13.39
N LEU A 108 -14.07 -3.34 -13.32
CA LEU A 108 -12.65 -3.55 -13.62
C LEU A 108 -12.30 -3.18 -15.06
N ALA A 109 -13.22 -3.39 -16.02
CA ALA A 109 -13.08 -2.95 -17.39
C ALA A 109 -13.04 -1.41 -17.49
N ARG A 110 -13.96 -0.69 -16.81
CA ARG A 110 -13.97 0.78 -16.76
C ARG A 110 -12.70 1.34 -16.12
N GLU A 111 -12.20 0.68 -15.08
CA GLU A 111 -10.95 1.04 -14.39
C GLU A 111 -9.69 0.61 -15.15
N ARG A 112 -9.81 0.00 -16.35
CA ARG A 112 -8.69 -0.53 -17.17
C ARG A 112 -7.79 -1.51 -16.41
N LYS A 113 -8.37 -2.26 -15.47
CA LYS A 113 -7.69 -3.29 -14.66
C LYS A 113 -7.83 -4.70 -15.25
N LEU A 114 -8.53 -4.86 -16.37
CA LEU A 114 -8.62 -6.13 -17.09
C LEU A 114 -7.55 -6.18 -18.18
N ASP A 115 -6.93 -7.34 -18.34
CA ASP A 115 -6.05 -7.62 -19.46
C ASP A 115 -6.84 -7.66 -20.78
N PRO A 116 -6.23 -7.24 -21.90
CA PRO A 116 -6.89 -7.27 -23.20
C PRO A 116 -7.17 -8.72 -23.64
N VAL A 117 -8.37 -8.96 -24.15
CA VAL A 117 -8.74 -10.24 -24.77
C VAL A 117 -8.54 -10.14 -26.28
N ILE A 118 -7.72 -11.01 -26.85
CA ILE A 118 -7.32 -11.00 -28.27
C ILE A 118 -7.64 -12.37 -28.89
N GLY A 119 -8.12 -12.39 -30.14
CA GLY A 119 -8.35 -13.61 -30.91
C GLY A 119 -9.58 -14.41 -30.46
N ARG A 120 -10.59 -13.72 -29.91
CA ARG A 120 -11.85 -14.28 -29.39
C ARG A 120 -13.08 -13.61 -30.01
N GLU A 121 -12.92 -13.03 -31.19
CA GLU A 121 -13.98 -12.33 -31.92
C GLU A 121 -15.19 -13.22 -32.20
N ASN A 122 -14.99 -14.51 -32.51
CA ASN A 122 -16.09 -15.43 -32.84
C ASN A 122 -16.91 -15.87 -31.61
N GLU A 123 -16.40 -15.70 -30.38
CA GLU A 123 -17.07 -16.13 -29.15
C GLU A 123 -17.69 -14.98 -28.35
N ILE A 124 -17.28 -13.73 -28.63
CA ILE A 124 -17.69 -12.53 -27.88
C ILE A 124 -18.73 -11.69 -28.65
N GLU A 125 -18.95 -11.99 -29.93
CA GLU A 125 -20.02 -11.45 -30.79
C GLU A 125 -21.38 -12.13 -30.52
#